data_AF-A0A8D8JPS5-F1
#
_entry.id   AF-A0A8D8JPS5-F1
#
_cell.length_a   1.000
_cell.length_b   1.000
_cell.length_c   1.000
_cell.angle_alpha   90.00
_cell.angle_beta   90.00
_cell.angle_gamma   90.00
#
_symmetry.space_group_name_H-M   'P 1'
#
loop_
_entity.id
_entity.type
_entity.pdbx_description
1 polymer ?
#
loop_
_entity_poly.entity_id
_entity_poly.type
_entity_poly.pdbx_seq_one_letter_code
_entity_poly.pdbx_strand_id
1 'polypeptide(L)'
;LVITNYKNEALEYVINDTIDYCSSDLMKKIEVKSHIHPKVDIMSLPNLDKKDKKGDFLYKLSFESMPKVPVIDLDKINLKKVKAKIKEGDIKEFIDSIKTKFPNFVSVDDASYQAKNEDKLIIDFEGRIRNKLFQGGSGKNFTVNLGS
;
A
#
# COMPACT_ATOMS: atom_id res chain seq x y z
N LEU A 1 -51.09 27.23 -15.46
CA LEU A 1 -50.80 25.86 -14.97
C LEU A 1 -49.39 25.43 -15.34
N VAL A 2 -49.03 25.38 -16.62
CA VAL A 2 -47.64 25.06 -17.06
C VAL A 2 -46.60 26.00 -16.46
N ILE A 3 -46.83 27.33 -16.54
CA ILE A 3 -45.88 28.32 -16.01
C ILE A 3 -45.67 28.17 -14.50
N THR A 4 -46.70 27.80 -13.73
CA THR A 4 -46.60 27.68 -12.27
C THR A 4 -45.87 26.40 -11.84
N ASN A 5 -46.09 25.30 -12.56
CA ASN A 5 -45.50 24.01 -12.23
C ASN A 5 -44.03 23.90 -12.66
N TYR A 6 -43.68 24.46 -13.83
CA TYR A 6 -42.31 24.35 -14.37
C TYR A 6 -41.38 25.53 -14.02
N LYS A 7 -41.89 26.59 -13.36
CA LYS A 7 -41.07 27.77 -13.01
C LYS A 7 -39.95 27.44 -12.03
N ASN A 8 -40.23 26.62 -11.02
CA ASN A 8 -39.22 26.23 -10.03
C ASN A 8 -38.21 25.25 -10.63
N GLU A 9 -38.68 24.27 -11.41
CA GLU A 9 -37.81 23.31 -12.11
C GLU A 9 -36.89 24.00 -13.12
N ALA A 10 -37.42 24.95 -13.91
CA ALA A 10 -36.61 25.72 -14.86
C ALA A 10 -35.61 26.64 -14.16
N LEU A 11 -35.98 27.21 -13.00
CA LEU A 11 -35.06 28.03 -12.20
C LEU A 11 -33.93 27.18 -11.63
N GLU A 12 -34.24 26.02 -11.04
CA GLU A 12 -33.24 25.08 -10.52
C GLU A 12 -32.28 24.63 -11.61
N TYR A 13 -32.80 24.32 -12.80
CA TYR A 13 -31.98 23.95 -13.95
C TYR A 13 -31.01 25.09 -14.34
N VAL A 14 -31.51 26.31 -14.51
CA VAL A 14 -30.68 27.47 -14.88
C VAL A 14 -29.65 27.78 -13.80
N ILE A 15 -30.00 27.62 -12.53
CA ILE A 15 -29.07 27.84 -11.41
C ILE A 15 -27.94 26.80 -11.43
N ASN A 16 -28.27 25.52 -11.56
CA ASN A 16 -27.25 24.46 -11.63
C ASN A 16 -26.35 24.61 -12.86
N ASP A 17 -26.93 24.89 -14.03
CA ASP A 17 -26.18 25.13 -15.26
C ASP A 17 -25.25 26.35 -15.14
N THR A 18 -25.71 27.42 -14.47
CA THR A 18 -24.88 28.61 -14.21
C THR A 18 -23.74 28.31 -13.24
N ILE A 19 -24.01 27.54 -12.17
CA ILE A 19 -22.97 27.10 -11.21
C ILE A 19 -21.91 26.28 -11.95
N ASP A 20 -22.32 25.32 -12.78
CA ASP A 20 -21.42 24.43 -13.51
C ASP A 20 -20.58 25.21 -14.53
N TYR A 21 -21.20 26.12 -15.29
CA TYR A 21 -20.49 26.99 -16.22
C TYR A 21 -19.45 27.86 -15.50
N CYS A 22 -19.85 28.58 -14.46
CA CYS A 22 -18.94 29.47 -13.72
C CYS A 22 -17.84 28.69 -12.99
N SER A 23 -18.15 27.52 -12.43
CA SER A 23 -17.17 26.63 -11.81
C SER A 23 -16.13 26.16 -12.84
N SER A 24 -16.58 25.74 -14.02
CA SER A 24 -15.69 25.29 -15.09
C SER A 24 -14.79 26.40 -15.63
N ASP A 25 -15.29 27.64 -15.77
CA ASP A 25 -14.53 28.79 -16.22
C ASP A 25 -13.47 29.22 -15.19
N LEU A 26 -13.84 29.23 -13.90
CA LEU A 26 -12.89 29.50 -12.81
C LEU A 26 -11.80 28.42 -12.74
N MET A 27 -12.14 27.15 -12.88
CA MET A 27 -11.15 26.06 -12.91
C MET A 27 -10.15 26.20 -14.06
N LYS A 28 -10.63 26.55 -15.27
CA LYS A 28 -9.76 26.81 -16.42
C LYS A 28 -8.80 27.96 -16.15
N LYS A 29 -9.27 29.06 -15.56
CA LYS A 29 -8.46 30.25 -15.27
C LYS A 29 -7.41 30.03 -14.18
N ILE A 30 -7.69 29.15 -13.21
CA ILE A 30 -6.79 28.91 -12.06
C ILE A 30 -5.73 27.83 -12.41
N GLU A 31 -5.77 27.22 -13.61
CA GLU A 31 -4.84 26.16 -14.06
C GLU A 31 -4.66 25.03 -13.02
N VAL A 32 -5.67 24.77 -12.20
CA VAL A 32 -5.61 23.69 -11.21
C VAL A 32 -5.64 22.37 -11.99
N LYS A 33 -4.63 21.52 -11.79
CA LYS A 33 -4.62 20.14 -12.33
C LYS A 33 -5.78 19.36 -11.71
N SER A 34 -6.89 19.41 -12.44
CA SER A 34 -8.24 19.02 -12.08
C SER A 34 -8.35 17.56 -11.65
N HIS A 35 -8.35 17.33 -10.33
CA HIS A 35 -8.90 16.11 -9.70
C HIS A 35 -9.69 16.45 -8.42
N ILE A 36 -10.06 17.72 -8.22
CA ILE A 36 -10.77 18.18 -7.02
C ILE A 36 -12.15 18.61 -7.45
N HIS A 37 -13.17 17.88 -7.00
CA HIS A 37 -14.54 18.33 -7.10
C HIS A 37 -14.75 19.45 -6.07
N PRO A 38 -15.04 20.68 -6.50
CA PRO A 38 -15.23 21.79 -5.59
C PRO A 38 -16.54 21.56 -4.83
N LYS A 39 -16.57 21.94 -3.56
CA LYS A 39 -17.81 21.96 -2.79
C LYS A 39 -18.54 23.25 -3.12
N VAL A 40 -19.80 23.11 -3.54
CA VAL A 40 -20.70 24.22 -3.85
C VAL A 40 -21.71 24.33 -2.71
N ASP A 41 -21.71 25.46 -2.02
CA ASP A 41 -22.73 25.80 -1.03
C ASP A 41 -23.56 26.99 -1.54
N ILE A 42 -24.85 26.77 -1.78
CA ILE A 42 -25.77 27.84 -2.21
C ILE A 42 -26.20 28.63 -0.98
N MET A 43 -25.80 29.90 -0.90
CA MET A 43 -26.08 30.76 0.25
C MET A 43 -27.39 31.55 0.09
N SER A 44 -27.74 31.93 -1.14
CA SER A 44 -28.96 32.69 -1.44
C SER A 44 -29.50 32.32 -2.81
N LEU A 45 -30.78 31.94 -2.86
CA LEU A 45 -31.54 31.73 -4.10
C LEU A 45 -32.37 32.99 -4.42
N PRO A 46 -32.43 33.41 -5.69
CA PRO A 46 -33.28 34.52 -6.09
C PRO A 46 -34.76 34.18 -5.90
N ASN A 47 -35.48 34.98 -5.09
CA ASN A 47 -36.92 34.82 -4.89
C ASN A 47 -37.70 35.38 -6.09
N LEU A 48 -38.34 34.51 -6.87
CA LEU A 48 -39.09 34.88 -8.08
C LEU A 48 -40.55 35.32 -7.83
N ASP A 49 -41.02 35.35 -6.58
CA ASP A 49 -42.41 35.70 -6.24
C ASP A 49 -42.58 37.14 -5.72
N LYS A 50 -41.48 37.83 -5.44
CA LYS A 50 -41.51 39.27 -5.11
C LYS A 50 -41.31 40.08 -6.40
N LYS A 51 -42.18 41.07 -6.63
CA LYS A 51 -42.11 42.00 -7.79
C LYS A 51 -40.83 42.83 -7.83
N ASP A 52 -40.07 42.87 -6.74
CA ASP A 52 -38.73 43.44 -6.72
C ASP A 52 -37.70 42.36 -7.07
N LYS A 53 -37.19 42.41 -8.31
CA LYS A 53 -36.08 41.59 -8.81
C LYS A 53 -34.75 41.98 -8.13
N LYS A 54 -34.68 41.89 -6.81
CA LYS A 54 -33.47 42.15 -6.02
C LYS A 54 -33.28 41.04 -5.00
N GLY A 55 -32.70 39.95 -5.49
CA GLY A 55 -32.07 38.94 -4.67
C GLY A 55 -30.88 38.44 -5.47
N ASP A 56 -29.68 38.89 -5.11
CA ASP A 56 -28.47 38.45 -5.79
C ASP A 56 -28.26 36.96 -5.52
N PHE A 57 -27.96 36.21 -6.59
CA PHE A 57 -27.60 34.81 -6.48
C PHE A 57 -26.18 34.70 -5.95
N LEU A 58 -26.04 34.14 -4.74
CA LEU A 58 -24.76 34.02 -4.03
C LEU A 58 -24.53 32.55 -3.72
N TYR A 59 -23.42 32.02 -4.25
CA TYR A 59 -22.94 30.68 -3.94
C TYR A 59 -21.46 30.74 -3.59
N LYS A 60 -21.04 29.86 -2.67
CA LYS A 60 -19.65 29.73 -2.25
C LYS A 60 -19.05 28.49 -2.88
N LEU A 61 -17.96 28.69 -3.62
CA LEU A 61 -17.15 27.62 -4.19
C LEU A 61 -15.90 27.42 -3.31
N SER A 62 -15.80 26.25 -2.67
CA SER A 62 -14.64 25.89 -1.85
C SER A 62 -13.85 24.78 -2.54
N PHE A 63 -12.56 25.01 -2.80
CA PHE A 63 -11.65 24.01 -3.33
C PHE A 63 -10.29 24.11 -2.62
N GLU A 64 -9.61 22.98 -2.51
CA GLU A 64 -8.27 22.92 -1.96
C GLU A 64 -7.25 23.17 -3.09
N SER A 65 -6.28 24.05 -2.85
CA SER A 65 -5.22 24.33 -3.83
C SER A 65 -4.00 23.48 -3.52
N MET A 66 -3.46 22.79 -4.54
CA MET A 66 -2.19 22.07 -4.39
C MET A 66 -1.06 23.10 -4.24
N PRO A 67 -0.22 23.02 -3.19
CA PRO A 67 0.92 23.92 -3.04
C PRO A 67 1.88 23.76 -4.23
N LYS A 68 2.51 24.87 -4.63
CA LYS A 68 3.55 24.83 -5.66
C LYS A 68 4.73 24.02 -5.13
N VAL A 69 5.04 22.91 -5.78
CA VAL A 69 6.25 22.13 -5.47
C VAL A 69 7.46 22.97 -5.90
N PRO A 70 8.42 23.26 -5.01
CA PRO A 70 9.64 23.96 -5.40
C PRO A 70 10.40 23.14 -6.43
N VAL A 71 10.97 23.80 -7.43
CA VAL A 71 11.86 23.14 -8.40
C VAL A 71 13.11 22.73 -7.64
N ILE A 72 13.28 21.42 -7.46
CA ILE A 72 14.50 20.86 -6.89
C ILE A 72 15.52 20.74 -8.02
N ASP A 73 16.69 21.34 -7.81
CA ASP A 73 17.82 21.23 -8.71
C ASP A 73 18.43 19.82 -8.62
N LEU A 74 18.06 18.97 -9.58
CA LEU A 74 18.51 17.57 -9.64
C LEU A 74 20.01 17.45 -9.91
N ASP A 75 20.66 18.49 -10.44
CA ASP A 75 22.10 18.50 -10.72
C ASP A 75 22.93 18.53 -9.42
N LYS A 76 22.34 18.98 -8.31
CA LYS A 76 22.96 18.93 -6.97
C LYS A 76 22.85 17.55 -6.30
N ILE A 77 22.05 16.63 -6.85
CA ILE A 77 21.85 15.31 -6.26
C ILE A 77 22.84 14.32 -6.88
N ASN A 78 23.93 14.06 -6.18
CA ASN A 78 24.93 13.10 -6.62
C ASN A 78 24.58 11.68 -6.15
N LEU A 79 23.98 10.88 -7.04
CA LEU A 79 23.68 9.47 -6.79
C LEU A 79 24.86 8.58 -7.20
N LYS A 80 25.53 7.97 -6.22
CA LYS A 80 26.58 6.98 -6.50
C LYS A 80 25.94 5.66 -6.93
N LYS A 81 26.07 5.32 -8.22
CA LYS A 81 25.67 4.00 -8.73
C LYS A 81 26.65 2.93 -8.24
N VAL A 82 26.28 2.21 -7.20
CA VAL A 82 27.02 1.02 -6.76
C VAL A 82 26.83 -0.07 -7.79
N LYS A 83 27.90 -0.39 -8.53
CA LYS A 83 27.94 -1.58 -9.39
C LYS A 83 28.53 -2.73 -8.57
N ALA A 84 27.67 -3.61 -8.06
CA ALA A 84 28.11 -4.87 -7.49
C ALA A 84 28.59 -5.79 -8.62
N LYS A 85 29.85 -6.23 -8.56
CA LYS A 85 30.37 -7.27 -9.45
C LYS A 85 30.22 -8.60 -8.74
N ILE A 86 29.34 -9.45 -9.25
CA ILE A 86 29.20 -10.83 -8.78
C ILE A 86 30.40 -11.62 -9.33
N LYS A 87 31.16 -12.26 -8.46
CA LYS A 87 32.26 -13.15 -8.84
C LYS A 87 31.75 -14.58 -8.95
N GLU A 88 32.47 -15.43 -9.67
CA GLU A 88 32.14 -16.87 -9.74
C GLU A 88 32.15 -17.56 -8.36
N GLY A 89 32.96 -17.05 -7.41
CA GLY A 89 32.96 -17.51 -6.03
C GLY A 89 31.61 -17.30 -5.33
N ASP A 90 31.02 -16.11 -5.49
CA ASP A 90 29.71 -15.78 -4.91
C ASP A 90 28.60 -16.69 -5.47
N ILE A 91 28.72 -17.09 -6.74
CA ILE A 91 27.79 -18.03 -7.39
C ILE A 91 27.93 -19.42 -6.76
N LYS A 92 29.16 -19.90 -6.56
CA LYS A 92 29.39 -21.20 -5.92
C LYS A 92 28.90 -21.23 -4.49
N GLU A 93 29.22 -20.21 -3.69
CA GLU A 93 28.73 -20.07 -2.31
C GLU A 93 27.20 -20.06 -2.25
N PHE A 94 26.55 -19.36 -3.17
CA PHE A 94 25.09 -19.34 -3.24
C PHE A 94 24.51 -20.71 -3.61
N ILE A 95 25.09 -21.40 -4.60
CA ILE A 95 24.68 -22.75 -4.99
C ILE A 95 24.85 -23.73 -3.82
N ASP A 96 25.98 -23.66 -3.11
CA ASP A 96 26.25 -24.55 -1.99
C ASP A 96 25.33 -24.24 -0.80
N SER A 97 25.02 -22.96 -0.55
CA SER A 97 23.99 -22.58 0.43
C SER A 97 22.61 -23.13 0.09
N ILE A 98 22.22 -23.16 -1.19
CA ILE A 98 20.96 -23.78 -1.62
C ILE A 98 20.98 -25.29 -1.31
N LYS A 99 22.07 -25.99 -1.61
CA LYS A 99 22.20 -27.43 -1.33
C LYS A 99 22.05 -27.73 0.16
N THR A 100 22.69 -26.94 1.02
CA THR A 100 22.59 -27.14 2.48
C THR A 100 21.18 -26.85 3.01
N LYS A 101 20.45 -25.91 2.41
CA LYS A 101 19.07 -25.59 2.84
C LYS A 101 18.05 -26.66 2.44
N PHE A 102 18.28 -27.36 1.33
CA PHE A 102 17.38 -28.38 0.80
C PHE A 102 18.10 -29.73 0.61
N PRO A 103 18.54 -30.37 1.70
CA PRO A 103 19.19 -31.67 1.62
C PRO A 103 18.19 -32.78 1.28
N ASN A 104 18.60 -33.69 0.41
CA ASN A 104 17.89 -34.95 0.15
C ASN A 104 18.51 -36.04 1.01
N PHE A 105 17.74 -36.61 1.93
CA PHE A 105 18.20 -37.69 2.80
C PHE A 105 17.85 -39.06 2.20
N VAL A 106 18.76 -40.01 2.33
CA VAL A 106 18.57 -41.41 1.97
C VAL A 106 18.73 -42.24 3.23
N SER A 107 17.83 -43.20 3.45
CA SER A 107 17.94 -44.12 4.59
C SER A 107 19.19 -44.98 4.47
N VAL A 108 19.95 -45.09 5.56
CA VAL A 108 21.10 -45.98 5.65
C VAL A 108 20.65 -47.24 6.38
N ASP A 109 20.66 -48.38 5.69
CA ASP A 109 20.24 -49.68 6.25
C ASP A 109 21.39 -50.44 6.93
N ASP A 110 22.63 -49.95 6.79
CA ASP A 110 23.81 -50.53 7.43
C ASP A 110 23.95 -50.05 8.88
N ALA A 111 23.75 -50.97 9.83
CA ALA A 111 23.88 -50.73 11.26
C ALA A 111 25.32 -50.38 11.70
N SER A 112 26.32 -50.59 10.85
CA SER A 112 27.73 -50.26 11.11
C SER A 112 28.06 -48.80 10.80
N TYR A 113 27.16 -48.09 10.12
CA TYR A 113 27.36 -46.71 9.75
C TYR A 113 27.28 -45.79 10.98
N GLN A 114 28.40 -45.15 11.30
CA GLN A 114 28.45 -44.14 12.34
C GLN A 114 27.89 -42.82 11.79
N ALA A 115 26.95 -42.23 12.52
CA ALA A 115 26.36 -40.94 12.16
C ALA A 115 27.43 -39.84 12.09
N LYS A 116 27.36 -39.00 11.04
CA LYS A 116 28.28 -37.91 10.77
C LYS A 116 27.56 -36.57 10.80
N ASN A 117 28.33 -35.48 10.80
CA ASN A 117 27.78 -34.15 10.53
C ASN A 117 27.06 -34.16 9.18
N GLU A 118 25.94 -33.43 9.11
CA GLU A 118 24.99 -33.38 7.99
C GLU A 118 24.00 -34.55 7.90
N ASP A 119 24.11 -35.58 8.74
CA ASP A 119 23.14 -36.67 8.79
C ASP A 119 21.87 -36.29 9.56
N LYS A 120 20.72 -36.81 9.12
CA LYS A 120 19.44 -36.68 9.81
C LYS A 120 19.15 -37.94 10.61
N LEU A 121 19.05 -37.80 11.93
CA LEU A 121 18.73 -38.87 12.85
C LEU A 121 17.30 -38.76 13.35
N ILE A 122 16.65 -39.91 13.51
CA ILE A 122 15.39 -40.04 14.24
C ILE A 122 15.73 -40.75 15.54
N ILE A 123 15.59 -40.05 16.66
CA ILE A 123 15.97 -40.55 17.98
C ILE A 123 14.82 -40.45 18.98
N ASP A 124 14.82 -41.38 19.92
CA ASP A 124 14.03 -41.31 21.14
C ASP A 124 14.97 -40.93 22.28
N PHE A 125 14.59 -39.95 23.12
CA PHE A 125 15.43 -39.51 24.22
C PHE A 125 14.63 -39.29 25.51
N GLU A 126 15.31 -39.54 26.64
CA GLU A 126 14.83 -39.24 27.99
C GLU A 126 15.91 -38.48 28.77
N GLY A 127 15.73 -37.17 28.88
CA GLY A 127 16.54 -36.29 29.70
C GLY A 127 16.16 -36.37 31.18
N ARG A 128 17.17 -36.56 32.03
CA ARG A 128 17.02 -36.62 33.50
C ARG A 128 17.96 -35.60 34.16
N ILE A 129 17.44 -34.82 35.10
CA ILE A 129 18.25 -33.95 35.98
C ILE A 129 18.24 -34.58 37.36
N ARG A 130 19.42 -34.91 37.92
CA ARG A 130 19.54 -35.56 39.23
C ARG A 130 18.63 -36.79 39.36
N ASN A 131 18.63 -37.62 38.32
CA ASN A 131 17.82 -38.84 38.22
C ASN A 131 16.28 -38.64 38.20
N LYS A 132 15.80 -37.40 38.05
CA LYS A 132 14.37 -37.09 37.86
C LYS A 132 14.12 -36.60 36.43
N LEU A 133 13.07 -37.12 35.79
CA LEU A 133 12.57 -36.59 34.52
C LEU A 133 12.09 -35.15 34.74
N PHE A 134 12.43 -34.27 33.80
CA PHE A 134 11.96 -32.89 33.81
C PHE A 134 10.96 -32.65 32.67
N GLN A 135 10.09 -31.65 32.83
CA GLN A 135 9.05 -31.34 31.86
C GLN A 135 9.68 -30.90 30.52
N GLY A 136 9.28 -31.56 29.42
CA GLY A 136 9.89 -31.37 28.10
C GLY A 136 11.20 -32.15 27.87
N GLY A 137 11.63 -32.97 28.83
CA GLY A 137 12.85 -33.75 28.73
C GLY A 137 12.73 -35.08 27.98
N SER A 138 11.53 -35.52 27.57
CA SER A 138 11.33 -36.78 26.86
C SER A 138 10.66 -36.56 25.51
N GLY A 139 11.19 -37.21 24.47
CA GLY A 139 10.64 -37.16 23.11
C GLY A 139 10.78 -38.49 22.39
N LYS A 140 9.77 -38.84 21.57
CA LYS A 140 9.79 -39.99 20.67
C LYS A 140 9.74 -39.53 19.22
N ASN A 141 10.39 -40.25 18.31
CA ASN A 141 10.54 -39.93 16.88
C ASN A 141 11.08 -38.51 16.65
N PHE A 142 11.98 -38.06 17.52
CA PHE A 142 12.53 -36.71 17.41
C PHE A 142 13.56 -36.65 16.30
N THR A 143 13.35 -35.73 15.35
CA THR A 143 14.21 -35.57 14.20
C THR A 143 15.29 -34.53 14.50
N VAL A 144 16.56 -34.92 14.39
CA VAL A 144 17.71 -34.06 14.60
C VAL A 144 18.63 -34.11 13.39
N ASN A 145 19.00 -32.96 12.85
CA ASN A 145 20.06 -32.86 11.86
C ASN A 145 21.39 -32.60 12.61
N LEU A 146 22.37 -33.47 12.44
CA LEU A 146 23.68 -33.34 13.05
C LEU A 146 24.45 -32.19 12.40
N GLY A 147 24.99 -31.28 13.21
CA GLY A 147 25.83 -30.18 12.73
C GLY A 147 25.09 -28.97 12.15
N SER A 148 23.76 -28.87 12.34
CA SER A 148 23.01 -27.63 12.10
C SER A 148 23.43 -26.49 13.02
#